data_AF-A0A356GN67-F1
#
_entry.id   AF-A0A356GN67-F1
#
_cell.length_a   1.000
_cell.length_b   1.000
_cell.length_c   1.000
_cell.angle_alpha   90.00
_cell.angle_beta   90.00
_cell.angle_gamma   90.00
#
_symmetry.space_group_name_H-M   'P 1'
#
loop_
_entity.id
_entity.type
_entity.pdbx_description
1 polymer ?
#
loop_
_entity_poly.entity_id
_entity_poly.type
_entity_poly.pdbx_seq_one_letter_code
_entity_poly.pdbx_strand_id
1 'polypeptide(L)'
;VTFNKKNNYQWYGKRVYRIPAEHDPSDRKKALDLALEWEEKIPIGVLYRAERPSFGERHPAVPGPPLHEREAKEPVVRELLMMRTFTAR
;
A
#
# COMPACT_ATOMS: atom_id res chain seq x y z
N VAL A 1 -11.22 -22.28 17.18
CA VAL A 1 -10.30 -21.96 16.05
C VAL A 1 -10.24 -23.18 15.14
N THR A 2 -10.75 -23.09 13.91
CA THR A 2 -11.03 -24.27 13.06
C THR A 2 -9.82 -24.73 12.24
N PHE A 3 -9.01 -23.78 11.71
CA PHE A 3 -7.92 -24.09 10.79
C PHE A 3 -6.52 -23.79 11.36
N ASN A 4 -6.32 -22.63 11.99
CA ASN A 4 -5.02 -22.29 12.60
C ASN A 4 -4.98 -22.61 14.10
N LYS A 5 -4.58 -23.83 14.45
CA LYS A 5 -4.55 -24.28 15.86
C LYS A 5 -3.37 -23.70 16.66
N LYS A 6 -2.29 -23.27 15.98
CA LYS A 6 -1.06 -22.75 16.60
C LYS A 6 -1.20 -21.27 16.98
N ASN A 7 -1.63 -20.42 16.05
CA ASN A 7 -1.71 -18.98 16.26
C ASN A 7 -3.11 -18.60 16.75
N ASN A 8 -3.46 -19.08 17.95
CA ASN A 8 -4.72 -18.80 18.61
C ASN A 8 -4.63 -17.57 19.53
N TYR A 9 -5.74 -17.17 20.15
CA TYR A 9 -5.81 -16.00 21.03
C TYR A 9 -4.77 -16.03 22.17
N GLN A 10 -4.62 -17.17 22.84
CA GLN A 10 -3.65 -17.30 23.94
C GLN A 10 -2.21 -17.20 23.43
N TRP A 11 -1.92 -17.75 22.24
CA TRP A 11 -0.60 -17.69 21.63
C TRP A 11 -0.17 -16.24 21.34
N TYR A 12 -1.08 -15.44 20.75
CA TYR A 12 -0.84 -14.01 20.51
C TYR A 12 -0.77 -13.21 21.81
N GLY A 13 -1.71 -13.43 22.74
CA GLY A 13 -1.79 -12.68 24.00
C GLY A 13 -0.54 -12.78 24.88
N LYS A 14 0.24 -13.86 24.74
CA LYS A 14 1.53 -14.04 25.44
C LYS A 14 2.71 -13.33 24.77
N ARG A 15 2.58 -12.96 23.49
CA ARG A 15 3.70 -12.49 22.65
C ARG A 15 3.60 -11.02 22.28
N VAL A 16 2.39 -10.50 22.15
CA VAL A 16 2.22 -9.09 21.76
C VAL A 16 2.69 -8.15 22.86
N TYR A 17 3.42 -7.11 22.47
CA TYR A 17 3.79 -6.02 23.36
C TYR A 17 3.64 -4.67 22.64
N ARG A 18 3.29 -3.62 23.38
CA ARG A 18 3.21 -2.28 22.82
C ARG A 18 4.59 -1.69 22.65
N ILE A 19 4.87 -1.16 21.47
CA ILE A 19 6.09 -0.40 21.20
C ILE A 19 6.16 0.79 22.18
N PRO A 20 7.31 1.04 22.84
CA PRO A 20 7.47 2.15 23.77
C PRO A 20 7.26 3.52 23.12
N ALA A 21 6.87 4.52 23.92
CA ALA A 21 6.61 5.87 23.43
C ALA A 21 7.88 6.59 22.95
N GLU A 22 9.04 6.12 23.41
CA GLU A 22 10.38 6.60 23.05
C GLU A 22 10.83 6.11 21.67
N HIS A 23 10.11 5.16 21.05
CA HIS A 23 10.41 4.71 19.71
C HIS A 23 10.23 5.86 18.71
N ASP A 24 11.26 6.12 17.91
CA ASP A 24 11.21 7.10 16.82
C ASP A 24 10.71 6.43 15.55
N PRO A 25 9.47 6.70 15.10
CA PRO A 25 8.90 6.07 13.91
C PRO A 25 9.50 6.61 12.60
N SER A 26 10.35 7.65 12.63
CA SER A 26 11.04 8.15 11.45
C SER A 26 12.35 7.39 11.14
N ASP A 27 12.90 6.66 12.12
CA ASP A 27 14.09 5.82 11.96
C ASP A 27 13.73 4.50 11.26
N ARG A 28 13.95 4.46 9.94
CA ARG A 28 13.67 3.30 9.10
C ARG A 28 14.43 2.04 9.56
N LYS A 29 15.65 2.18 10.10
CA LYS A 29 16.46 1.02 10.49
C LYS A 29 15.85 0.38 11.75
N LYS A 30 15.58 1.18 12.78
CA LYS A 30 14.93 0.69 14.01
C LYS A 30 13.55 0.13 13.75
N ALA A 31 12.78 0.74 12.84
CA ALA A 31 11.49 0.22 12.45
C ALA A 31 11.58 -1.17 11.79
N LEU A 32 12.62 -1.40 10.97
CA LEU A 32 12.87 -2.70 10.35
C LEU A 32 13.34 -3.72 11.38
N ASP A 33 14.23 -3.33 12.30
CA ASP A 33 14.70 -4.18 13.40
C ASP A 33 13.50 -4.68 14.23
N LEU A 34 12.57 -3.78 14.61
CA LEU A 34 11.31 -4.14 15.27
C LEU A 34 10.43 -5.07 14.41
N ALA A 35 10.28 -4.79 13.12
CA ALA A 35 9.44 -5.61 12.24
C ALA A 35 9.96 -7.04 12.06
N LEU A 36 11.26 -7.25 12.26
CA LEU A 36 11.93 -8.55 12.17
C LEU A 36 11.91 -9.31 13.51
N GLU A 37 11.43 -8.71 14.61
CA GLU A 37 11.14 -9.45 15.83
C GLU A 37 10.01 -10.46 15.58
N TRP A 38 10.34 -11.73 15.68
CA TRP A 38 9.39 -12.82 15.47
C TRP A 38 9.63 -13.96 16.47
N GLU A 39 8.71 -14.93 16.51
CA GLU A 39 8.69 -16.11 17.40
C GLU A 39 8.45 -15.83 18.90
N GLU A 40 9.27 -14.97 19.53
CA GLU A 40 9.24 -14.73 20.97
C GLU A 40 8.32 -13.56 21.38
N LYS A 41 8.40 -12.46 20.64
CA LYS A 41 7.64 -11.23 20.89
C LYS A 41 7.14 -10.65 19.59
N ILE A 42 6.00 -9.99 19.64
CA ILE A 42 5.35 -9.37 18.48
C ILE A 42 5.08 -7.90 18.82
N PRO A 43 5.87 -6.95 18.28
CA PRO A 43 5.62 -5.54 18.53
C PRO A 43 4.30 -5.10 17.87
N ILE A 44 3.50 -4.35 18.62
CA ILE A 44 2.29 -3.69 18.12
C ILE A 44 2.36 -2.17 18.34
N GLY A 45 1.90 -1.41 17.36
CA GLY A 45 1.94 0.05 17.38
C GLY A 45 2.40 0.63 16.03
N VAL A 46 2.93 1.85 16.05
CA VAL A 46 3.51 2.49 14.86
C VAL A 46 4.99 2.10 14.77
N LEU A 47 5.32 1.19 13.87
CA LEU A 47 6.72 0.83 13.61
C LEU A 47 7.44 1.93 12.81
N TYR A 48 6.80 2.43 11.76
CA TYR A 48 7.36 3.45 10.87
C TYR A 48 6.29 4.45 10.42
N ARG A 49 6.69 5.71 10.30
CA ARG A 49 5.90 6.79 9.71
C ARG A 49 6.81 7.74 8.96
N ALA A 50 6.45 8.07 7.73
CA ALA A 50 7.11 9.12 6.97
C ALA A 50 6.09 9.89 6.15
N GLU A 51 6.23 11.21 6.15
CA GLU A 51 5.49 12.09 5.25
C GLU A 51 6.21 12.12 3.91
N ARG A 52 5.55 11.61 2.87
CA ARG A 52 6.05 11.62 1.50
C ARG A 52 4.87 11.85 0.57
N PRO A 53 5.09 12.52 -0.57
CA PRO A 53 4.07 12.61 -1.60
C PRO A 53 3.61 11.21 -1.99
N SER A 54 2.31 10.98 -1.88
CA SER A 54 1.60 9.83 -2.41
C SER A 54 1.82 9.71 -3.91
N PHE A 55 1.45 8.55 -4.46
CA PHE A 55 1.55 8.34 -5.91
C PHE A 55 0.78 9.41 -6.70
N GLY A 56 -0.42 9.78 -6.24
CA GLY A 56 -1.25 10.81 -6.89
C GLY A 56 -0.69 12.22 -6.78
N GLU A 57 0.04 12.55 -5.72
CA GLU A 57 0.71 13.85 -5.60
C GLU A 57 1.96 13.94 -6.50
N ARG A 58 2.70 12.82 -6.67
CA ARG A 58 3.87 12.77 -7.56
C ARG A 58 3.49 12.72 -9.03
N HIS A 59 2.42 12.00 -9.33
CA HIS A 59 1.85 11.84 -10.65
C HIS A 59 0.41 12.33 -10.54
N PRO A 60 0.19 13.65 -10.59
CA PRO A 60 -1.17 14.17 -10.63
C PRO A 60 -1.89 13.43 -11.74
N ALA A 61 -2.83 12.56 -11.35
CA ALA A 61 -3.65 11.83 -12.28
C ALA A 61 -4.33 12.85 -13.21
N VAL A 62 -4.87 12.40 -14.33
CA VAL A 62 -5.78 13.27 -15.08
C VAL A 62 -6.88 13.70 -14.10
N PRO A 63 -6.99 15.00 -13.75
CA PRO A 63 -7.90 15.44 -12.69
C PRO A 63 -9.34 15.11 -13.09
N GLY A 64 -10.21 14.92 -12.09
CA GLY A 64 -11.62 14.53 -12.30
C GLY A 64 -11.90 13.06 -11.98
N PRO A 65 -13.14 12.59 -12.20
CA PRO A 65 -13.58 11.23 -11.86
C PRO A 65 -12.81 10.15 -12.62
N PRO A 66 -12.88 8.87 -12.25
CA PRO A 66 -12.28 7.78 -13.03
C PRO A 66 -12.59 7.88 -14.52
N LEU A 67 -11.64 7.51 -15.39
CA LEU A 67 -11.78 7.69 -16.85
C LEU A 67 -13.05 7.04 -17.44
N HIS A 68 -13.54 5.95 -16.86
CA HIS A 68 -14.74 5.24 -17.33
C HIS A 68 -16.06 5.98 -17.02
N GLU A 69 -16.03 6.95 -16.10
CA GLU A 69 -17.19 7.79 -15.74
C GLU A 69 -17.22 9.10 -16.54
N ARG A 70 -16.18 9.36 -17.33
CA ARG A 70 -16.08 10.58 -18.15
C ARG A 70 -16.77 10.35 -19.49
N GLU A 71 -17.35 11.41 -20.02
CA GLU A 71 -17.83 11.41 -21.40
C GLU A 71 -16.66 11.16 -22.37
N ALA A 72 -16.82 10.15 -23.22
CA ALA A 72 -15.81 9.80 -24.22
C ALA A 72 -15.79 10.84 -25.34
N LYS A 73 -14.60 11.31 -25.70
CA LYS A 73 -14.41 12.14 -26.91
C LYS A 73 -14.41 11.24 -28.16
N GLU A 74 -15.57 10.71 -28.49
CA GLU A 74 -15.80 9.74 -29.58
C GLU A 74 -15.05 10.08 -30.89
N PRO A 75 -15.06 11.32 -31.41
CA PRO A 75 -14.32 11.64 -32.63
C PRO A 75 -12.81 11.42 -32.53
N VAL A 76 -12.22 11.79 -31.40
CA VAL A 76 -10.77 11.64 -31.13
C VAL A 76 -10.40 10.17 -30.97
N VAL A 77 -11.24 9.41 -30.27
CA VAL A 77 -11.03 7.96 -30.09
C VAL A 77 -11.09 7.25 -31.44
N ARG A 78 -12.05 7.61 -32.31
CA ARG A 78 -12.17 7.04 -33.66
C ARG A 78 -10.95 7.36 -34.54
N GLU A 79 -10.46 8.59 -34.50
CA GLU A 79 -9.25 8.98 -35.24
C GLU A 79 -8.03 8.14 -34.80
N LEU A 80 -7.80 7.99 -33.49
CA LEU A 80 -6.69 7.20 -32.96
C LEU A 80 -6.77 5.71 -33.33
N LEU A 81 -7.98 5.15 -33.35
CA LEU A 81 -8.22 3.77 -33.79
C LEU A 81 -7.90 3.60 -35.28
N MET A 82 -8.33 4.55 -36.12
CA MET A 82 -8.09 4.53 -37.56
C MET A 82 -6.61 4.76 -37.94
N MET A 83 -5.88 5.58 -37.17
CA MET A 83 -4.44 5.82 -37.40
C MET A 83 -3.58 4.56 -37.21
N ARG A 84 -4.00 3.63 -36.33
CA ARG A 84 -3.26 2.38 -36.08
C ARG A 84 -3.61 1.26 -37.07
N THR A 85 -4.78 1.29 -37.70
CA THR A 85 -5.20 0.23 -38.64
C THR A 85 -4.58 0.34 -40.03
N PHE A 86 -3.85 1.42 -40.36
CA PHE A 86 -3.17 1.60 -41.66
C PHE A 86 -1.65 1.34 -41.63
N THR A 87 -1.11 0.71 -40.58
CA THR A 87 0.29 0.23 -40.56
C THR A 87 0.36 -1.30 -40.71
N ALA A 88 -0.41 -1.83 -41.66
CA ALA A 88 -0.22 -3.17 -42.21
C ALA A 88 0.04 -3.01 -43.72
N ARG A 89 1.29 -2.75 -44.05
CA ARG A 89 1.89 -3.13 -45.32
C ARG A 89 3.05 -4.06 -45.01
#